data_AF-A0A7X8WQ00-F1
#
_entry.id   AF-A0A7X8WQ00-F1
#
_cell.length_a   1.000
_cell.length_b   1.000
_cell.length_c   1.000
_cell.angle_alpha   90.00
_cell.angle_beta   90.00
_cell.angle_gamma   90.00
#
_symmetry.space_group_name_H-M   'P 1'
#
loop_
_entity.id
_entity.type
_entity.pdbx_description
1 polymer ?
#
loop_
_entity_poly.entity_id
_entity_poly.type
_entity_poly.pdbx_seq_one_letter_code
_entity_poly.pdbx_strand_id
1 'polypeptide(L)'
;DLDVQQASNNWIVAGLSYVGFCMLWLAAFLTALGKTVPTHREARAGGIAGGVIFSLACVVVGMGLLANIDRVAGMQIPMLVLAGDIAPIIASLISLMILAGIYTTAIPLLWTVSSRFFPDGTQKYKVLTIVLALLGTVIGLWLPFDEMVNIVYVLNGYVGAVLLAIMVVVTIWRASVKRRNAGSQSAEATAPSSIEN
;
A
#
# COMPACT_ATOMS: atom_id res chain seq x y z
N ASP A 1 15.17 25.40 14.19
CA ASP A 1 14.52 24.77 13.02
C ASP A 1 14.84 23.29 12.98
N LEU A 2 13.82 22.43 13.01
CA LEU A 2 13.97 20.99 12.77
C LEU A 2 13.75 20.77 11.27
N ASP A 3 14.80 20.41 10.54
CA ASP A 3 14.71 20.04 9.13
C ASP A 3 14.11 18.64 9.02
N VAL A 4 12.80 18.58 8.79
CA VAL A 4 12.04 17.33 8.69
C VAL A 4 11.72 17.09 7.22
N GLN A 5 12.15 15.94 6.68
CA GLN A 5 11.81 15.53 5.32
C GLN A 5 10.28 15.44 5.16
N GLN A 6 9.71 16.28 4.30
CA GLN A 6 8.28 16.28 3.99
C GLN A 6 8.04 15.75 2.57
N ALA A 7 7.16 14.76 2.45
CA ALA A 7 6.77 14.20 1.16
C ALA A 7 5.98 15.19 0.28
N SER A 8 5.27 16.15 0.89
CA SER A 8 4.55 17.24 0.22
C SER A 8 4.11 18.29 1.24
N ASN A 9 4.02 19.56 0.81
CA ASN A 9 3.49 20.67 1.63
C ASN A 9 1.97 20.54 1.91
N ASN A 10 1.28 19.60 1.25
CA ASN A 10 -0.15 19.36 1.45
C ASN A 10 -0.40 17.91 1.91
N TRP A 11 -0.89 17.76 3.14
CA TRP A 11 -1.18 16.49 3.81
C TRP A 11 -2.14 15.57 3.03
N ILE A 12 -3.07 16.14 2.25
CA ILE A 12 -4.01 15.37 1.41
C ILE A 12 -3.25 14.68 0.26
N VAL A 13 -2.33 15.40 -0.38
CA VAL A 13 -1.53 14.89 -1.49
C VAL A 13 -0.53 13.84 -1.00
N ALA A 14 0.07 14.06 0.17
CA ALA A 14 0.92 13.06 0.83
C ALA A 14 0.12 11.78 1.17
N GLY A 15 -1.07 11.92 1.75
CA GLY A 15 -1.95 10.80 2.08
C GLY A 15 -2.40 10.01 0.85
N LEU A 16 -2.84 10.70 -0.21
CA LEU A 16 -3.23 10.07 -1.47
C LEU A 16 -2.06 9.32 -2.12
N SER A 17 -0.87 9.91 -2.16
CA SER A 17 0.32 9.25 -2.71
C SER A 17 0.70 7.99 -1.95
N TYR A 18 0.58 8.01 -0.61
CA TYR A 18 0.80 6.85 0.23
C TYR A 18 -0.24 5.73 -0.01
N VAL A 19 -1.51 6.09 -0.19
CA VAL A 19 -2.57 5.12 -0.53
C VAL A 19 -2.31 4.49 -1.90
N GLY A 20 -1.93 5.30 -2.90
CA GLY A 20 -1.57 4.82 -4.23
C GLY A 20 -0.40 3.83 -4.18
N PHE A 21 0.66 4.17 -3.44
CA PHE A 21 1.79 3.26 -3.19
C PHE A 21 1.33 1.92 -2.60
N CYS A 22 0.59 1.94 -1.50
CA CYS A 22 0.15 0.72 -0.81
C CYS A 22 -0.78 -0.15 -1.68
N MET A 23 -1.68 0.47 -2.47
CA MET A 23 -2.61 -0.27 -3.33
C MET A 23 -1.89 -1.06 -4.43
N LEU A 24 -0.86 -0.49 -5.06
CA LEU A 24 -0.20 -1.11 -6.21
C LEU A 24 0.49 -2.41 -5.87
N TRP A 25 1.21 -2.41 -4.76
CA TRP A 25 2.01 -3.54 -4.31
C TRP A 25 1.15 -4.67 -3.78
N LEU A 26 0.08 -4.34 -3.05
CA LEU A 26 -0.79 -5.35 -2.49
C LEU A 26 -1.88 -5.82 -3.47
N ALA A 27 -2.26 -5.05 -4.49
CA ALA A 27 -3.41 -5.39 -5.35
C ALA A 27 -3.32 -6.80 -5.97
N ALA A 28 -2.16 -7.20 -6.50
CA ALA A 28 -2.00 -8.52 -7.13
C ALA A 28 -2.15 -9.66 -6.11
N PHE A 29 -1.48 -9.54 -4.97
CA PHE A 29 -1.57 -10.50 -3.86
C PHE A 29 -2.97 -10.55 -3.25
N LEU A 30 -3.56 -9.39 -2.94
CA LEU A 30 -4.90 -9.29 -2.36
C LEU A 30 -5.99 -9.79 -3.30
N THR A 31 -5.81 -9.63 -4.62
CA THR A 31 -6.72 -10.21 -5.62
C THR A 31 -6.61 -11.74 -5.65
N ALA A 32 -5.39 -12.29 -5.55
CA ALA A 32 -5.20 -13.73 -5.46
C ALA A 32 -5.77 -14.30 -4.15
N LEU A 33 -5.53 -13.64 -3.02
CA LEU A 33 -6.08 -13.98 -1.71
C LEU A 33 -7.61 -13.86 -1.68
N GLY A 34 -8.16 -12.84 -2.33
CA GLY A 34 -9.62 -12.65 -2.43
C GLY A 34 -10.33 -13.80 -3.14
N LYS A 35 -9.66 -14.51 -4.06
CA LYS A 35 -10.21 -15.71 -4.71
C LYS A 35 -10.33 -16.92 -3.79
N THR A 36 -9.62 -16.93 -2.66
CA THR A 36 -9.69 -18.02 -1.67
C THR A 36 -10.74 -17.76 -0.59
N VAL A 37 -11.38 -16.58 -0.57
CA VAL A 37 -12.41 -16.24 0.41
C VAL A 37 -13.77 -16.85 0.00
N PRO A 38 -14.52 -17.48 0.92
CA PRO A 38 -15.78 -18.16 0.59
C PRO A 38 -16.87 -17.22 0.06
N THR A 39 -16.96 -16.00 0.61
CA THR A 39 -18.01 -15.04 0.26
C THR A 39 -17.49 -13.61 0.06
N HIS A 40 -18.09 -12.90 -0.90
CA HIS A 40 -17.78 -11.48 -1.14
C HIS A 40 -18.06 -10.59 0.08
N ARG A 41 -19.00 -10.98 0.95
CA ARG A 41 -19.34 -10.24 2.17
C ARG A 41 -18.21 -10.32 3.18
N GLU A 42 -17.62 -11.50 3.38
CA GLU A 42 -16.45 -11.67 4.26
C GLU A 42 -15.24 -10.91 3.74
N ALA A 43 -14.96 -10.98 2.43
CA ALA A 43 -13.85 -10.23 1.83
C ALA A 43 -13.99 -8.71 2.05
N ARG A 44 -15.21 -8.18 1.86
CA ARG A 44 -15.51 -6.76 2.08
C ARG A 44 -15.44 -6.38 3.55
N ALA A 45 -15.97 -7.20 4.45
CA ALA A 45 -15.92 -6.95 5.89
C ALA A 45 -14.48 -6.95 6.40
N GLY A 46 -13.65 -7.91 5.98
CA GLY A 46 -12.23 -7.98 6.33
C GLY A 46 -11.45 -6.76 5.83
N GLY A 47 -11.68 -6.33 4.58
CA GLY A 47 -11.04 -5.13 4.04
C GLY A 47 -11.43 -3.85 4.78
N ILE A 48 -12.72 -3.66 5.10
CA ILE A 48 -13.18 -2.48 5.84
C ILE A 48 -12.66 -2.50 7.28
N ALA A 49 -12.83 -3.61 8.00
CA ALA A 49 -12.40 -3.73 9.39
C ALA A 49 -10.89 -3.54 9.51
N GLY A 50 -10.11 -4.21 8.66
CA GLY A 50 -8.65 -4.07 8.62
C GLY A 50 -8.22 -2.64 8.31
N GLY A 51 -8.83 -2.00 7.30
CA GLY A 51 -8.51 -0.62 6.94
C GLY A 51 -8.82 0.39 8.06
N VAL A 52 -9.96 0.25 8.73
CA VAL A 52 -10.35 1.13 9.86
C VAL A 52 -9.42 0.96 11.05
N ILE A 53 -9.17 -0.28 11.48
CA ILE A 53 -8.30 -0.57 12.62
C ILE A 53 -6.87 -0.10 12.35
N PHE A 54 -6.36 -0.37 11.15
CA PHE A 54 -5.02 0.08 10.73
C PHE A 54 -4.92 1.61 10.71
N SER A 55 -5.91 2.29 10.14
CA SER A 55 -5.91 3.76 10.07
C SER A 55 -5.95 4.39 11.47
N LEU A 56 -6.77 3.86 12.38
CA LEU A 56 -6.84 4.32 13.76
C LEU A 56 -5.50 4.12 14.48
N ALA A 57 -4.87 2.96 14.31
CA ALA A 57 -3.55 2.68 14.85
C ALA A 57 -2.50 3.68 14.32
N CYS A 58 -2.49 3.96 13.01
CA CYS A 58 -1.58 4.95 12.42
C CYS A 58 -1.78 6.35 13.00
N VAL A 59 -3.02 6.76 13.27
CA VAL A 59 -3.30 8.08 13.90
C VAL A 59 -2.74 8.13 15.32
N VAL A 60 -2.95 7.08 16.12
CA VAL A 60 -2.42 7.00 17.49
C VAL A 60 -0.89 7.06 17.49
N VAL A 61 -0.26 6.27 16.60
CA VAL A 61 1.19 6.26 16.43
C VAL A 61 1.71 7.62 15.98
N GLY A 62 1.07 8.23 14.98
CA GLY A 62 1.45 9.54 14.46
C GLY A 62 1.39 10.62 15.53
N MET A 63 0.33 10.66 16.34
CA MET A 63 0.23 11.57 17.48
C MET A 63 1.32 11.31 18.53
N GLY A 64 1.63 10.05 18.82
CA GLY A 64 2.70 9.68 19.77
C GLY A 64 4.09 10.12 19.31
N LEU A 65 4.38 10.02 18.01
CA LEU A 65 5.62 10.50 17.41
C LEU A 65 5.71 12.04 17.41
N LEU A 66 4.61 12.72 17.06
CA LEU A 66 4.55 14.19 17.09
C LEU A 66 4.72 14.74 18.51
N ALA A 67 4.16 14.07 19.52
CA ALA A 67 4.29 14.47 20.92
C ALA A 67 5.73 14.36 21.46
N ASN A 68 6.58 13.54 20.82
CA ASN A 68 7.97 13.32 21.22
C ASN A 68 8.95 13.68 20.09
N ILE A 69 8.58 14.63 19.23
CA ILE A 69 9.32 14.93 18.00
C ILE A 69 10.80 15.27 18.26
N ASP A 70 11.11 15.95 19.36
CA ASP A 70 12.48 16.33 19.74
C ASP A 70 13.39 15.12 20.00
N ARG A 71 12.81 13.98 20.42
CA ARG A 71 13.52 12.73 20.71
C ARG A 71 13.63 11.82 19.49
N VAL A 72 12.65 11.88 18.60
CA VAL A 72 12.53 10.93 17.48
C VAL A 72 12.97 11.49 16.14
N ALA A 73 13.18 12.81 16.05
CA ALA A 73 13.71 13.46 14.86
C ALA A 73 15.08 12.87 14.51
N GLY A 74 15.24 12.41 13.25
CA GLY A 74 16.48 11.80 12.76
C GLY A 74 16.70 10.34 13.17
N MET A 75 15.80 9.73 13.95
CA MET A 75 15.91 8.32 14.30
C MET A 75 15.40 7.42 13.17
N GLN A 76 16.12 6.34 12.90
CA GLN A 76 15.77 5.37 11.85
C GLN A 76 14.47 4.62 12.15
N ILE A 77 14.23 4.29 13.43
CA ILE A 77 13.02 3.60 13.90
C ILE A 77 12.45 4.34 15.11
N PRO A 78 11.77 5.48 14.88
CA PRO A 78 11.25 6.38 15.92
C PRO A 78 10.50 5.68 17.06
N MET A 79 9.60 4.75 16.71
CA MET A 79 8.78 4.05 17.68
C MET A 79 9.57 3.11 18.59
N LEU A 80 10.65 2.49 18.08
CA LEU A 80 11.48 1.58 18.86
C LEU A 80 12.28 2.34 19.93
N VAL A 81 12.72 3.56 19.60
CA VAL A 81 13.42 4.45 20.54
C VAL A 81 12.49 4.82 21.69
N LEU A 82 11.26 5.25 21.39
CA LEU A 82 10.26 5.55 22.42
C LEU A 82 9.91 4.33 23.27
N ALA A 83 9.85 3.13 22.68
CA ALA A 83 9.62 1.91 23.43
C ALA A 83 10.76 1.59 24.41
N GLY A 84 12.00 1.90 24.03
CA GLY A 84 13.20 1.77 24.88
C GLY A 84 13.17 2.70 26.09
N ASP A 85 12.66 3.92 25.92
CA ASP A 85 12.51 4.90 27.00
C ASP A 85 11.50 4.44 28.07
N ILE A 86 10.52 3.60 27.72
CA ILE A 86 9.56 3.05 28.69
C ILE A 86 10.17 1.87 29.46
N ALA A 87 10.62 0.84 28.73
CA ALA A 87 11.30 -0.32 29.31
C ALA A 87 12.04 -1.13 28.24
N PRO A 88 13.22 -1.72 28.54
CA PRO A 88 13.99 -2.52 27.59
C PRO A 88 13.24 -3.77 27.09
N ILE A 89 12.34 -4.32 27.91
CA ILE A 89 11.48 -5.45 27.53
C ILE A 89 10.47 -5.03 26.45
N ILE A 90 9.92 -3.82 26.55
CA ILE A 90 8.95 -3.31 25.57
C ILE A 90 9.65 -3.04 24.24
N ALA A 91 10.86 -2.47 24.25
CA ALA A 91 11.68 -2.34 23.04
C ALA A 91 11.93 -3.70 22.37
N SER A 92 12.24 -4.74 23.14
CA SER A 92 12.44 -6.10 22.62
C SER A 92 11.18 -6.63 21.93
N LEU A 93 10.00 -6.46 22.53
CA LEU A 93 8.73 -6.85 21.93
C LEU A 93 8.42 -6.07 20.65
N ILE A 94 8.65 -4.76 20.63
CA ILE A 94 8.45 -3.93 19.44
C ILE A 94 9.42 -4.33 18.33
N SER A 95 10.67 -4.67 18.64
CA SER A 95 11.63 -5.15 17.63
C SER A 95 11.15 -6.45 16.96
N LEU A 96 10.60 -7.38 17.75
CA LEU A 96 10.04 -8.63 17.24
C LEU A 96 8.78 -8.39 16.42
N MET A 97 7.93 -7.46 16.84
CA MET A 97 6.76 -7.02 16.07
C MET A 97 7.16 -6.40 14.72
N ILE A 98 8.20 -5.55 14.69
CA ILE A 98 8.73 -4.97 13.46
C ILE A 98 9.26 -6.07 12.54
N LEU A 99 10.03 -7.03 13.07
CA LEU A 99 10.52 -8.17 12.29
C LEU A 99 9.36 -8.97 11.68
N ALA A 100 8.32 -9.24 12.46
CA ALA A 100 7.10 -9.89 11.98
C ALA A 100 6.37 -9.06 10.91
N GLY A 101 6.31 -7.73 11.06
CA GLY A 101 5.72 -6.82 10.08
C GLY A 101 6.50 -6.79 8.75
N ILE A 102 7.83 -6.78 8.82
CA ILE A 102 8.69 -6.87 7.63
C ILE A 102 8.49 -8.22 6.95
N TYR A 103 8.44 -9.31 7.72
CA TYR A 103 8.22 -10.65 7.17
C TYR A 103 6.87 -10.78 6.45
N THR A 104 5.78 -10.25 7.05
CA THR A 104 4.44 -10.32 6.46
C THR A 104 4.26 -9.44 5.24
N THR A 105 5.14 -8.47 4.99
CA THR A 105 5.15 -7.65 3.77
C THR A 105 6.09 -8.22 2.72
N ALA A 106 7.33 -8.57 3.08
CA ALA A 106 8.34 -9.07 2.16
C ALA A 106 7.89 -10.34 1.40
N ILE A 107 7.20 -11.27 2.08
CA ILE A 107 6.75 -12.52 1.45
C ILE A 107 5.72 -12.30 0.34
N PRO A 108 4.58 -11.61 0.58
CA PRO A 108 3.62 -11.31 -0.48
C PRO A 108 4.22 -10.65 -1.71
N LEU A 109 5.22 -9.79 -1.51
CA LEU A 109 5.89 -9.04 -2.57
C LEU A 109 6.80 -9.92 -3.40
N LEU A 110 7.64 -10.70 -2.72
CA LEU A 110 8.51 -11.67 -3.37
C LEU A 110 7.68 -12.72 -4.13
N TRP A 111 6.56 -13.16 -3.55
CA TRP A 111 5.60 -14.03 -4.20
C TRP A 111 4.99 -13.38 -5.43
N THR A 112 4.52 -12.13 -5.33
CA THR A 112 3.89 -11.40 -6.45
C THR A 112 4.82 -11.27 -7.65
N VAL A 113 6.11 -10.99 -7.43
CA VAL A 113 7.10 -10.93 -8.51
C VAL A 113 7.38 -12.33 -9.06
N SER A 114 7.58 -13.32 -8.20
CA SER A 114 7.93 -14.68 -8.63
C SER A 114 6.80 -15.35 -9.42
N SER A 115 5.55 -15.21 -8.97
CA SER A 115 4.35 -15.78 -9.59
C SER A 115 4.02 -15.12 -10.94
N ARG A 116 4.57 -13.93 -11.21
CA ARG A 116 4.43 -13.25 -12.51
C ARG A 116 5.27 -13.91 -13.61
N PHE A 117 6.42 -14.50 -13.28
CA PHE A 117 7.32 -15.12 -14.25
C PHE A 117 7.10 -16.62 -14.38
N PHE A 118 6.81 -17.31 -13.27
CA PHE A 118 6.62 -18.75 -13.25
C PHE A 118 5.38 -19.12 -12.44
N PRO A 119 4.62 -20.15 -12.86
CA PRO A 119 3.52 -20.66 -12.06
C PRO A 119 4.00 -21.14 -10.69
N ASP A 120 3.17 -20.88 -9.68
CA ASP A 120 3.39 -21.31 -8.31
C ASP A 120 3.63 -22.82 -8.23
N GLY A 121 4.59 -23.22 -7.39
CA GLY A 121 4.93 -24.63 -7.15
C GLY A 121 5.91 -25.23 -8.14
N THR A 122 6.25 -24.56 -9.24
CA THR A 122 7.27 -25.05 -10.17
C THR A 122 8.69 -24.97 -9.58
N GLN A 123 9.60 -25.86 -10.00
CA GLN A 123 10.99 -25.80 -9.57
C GLN A 123 11.67 -24.48 -9.99
N LYS A 124 11.29 -23.93 -11.15
CA LYS A 124 11.76 -22.62 -11.63
C LYS A 124 11.29 -21.46 -10.75
N TYR A 125 10.03 -21.50 -10.26
CA TYR A 125 9.54 -20.54 -9.26
C TYR A 125 10.41 -20.55 -8.00
N LYS A 126 10.67 -21.74 -7.42
CA LYS A 126 11.47 -21.85 -6.18
C LYS A 126 12.87 -21.28 -6.36
N VAL A 127 13.53 -21.59 -7.47
CA VAL A 127 14.87 -21.07 -7.78
C VAL A 127 14.83 -19.55 -7.94
N LEU A 128 13.86 -19.00 -8.69
CA LEU A 128 13.73 -17.55 -8.87
C LEU A 128 13.50 -16.84 -7.52
N THR A 129 12.60 -17.36 -6.69
CA THR A 129 12.32 -16.81 -5.35
C THR A 129 13.57 -16.79 -4.47
N ILE A 130 14.35 -17.88 -4.46
CA ILE A 130 15.60 -17.96 -3.68
C ILE A 130 16.63 -16.95 -4.21
N VAL A 131 16.80 -16.86 -5.54
CA VAL A 131 17.73 -15.90 -6.15
C VAL A 131 17.33 -14.47 -5.81
N LEU A 132 16.05 -14.12 -5.94
CA LEU A 132 15.54 -12.79 -5.59
C LEU A 132 15.70 -12.48 -4.10
N ALA A 133 15.47 -13.46 -3.21
CA ALA A 133 15.68 -13.30 -1.78
C ALA A 133 17.16 -13.08 -1.44
N LEU A 134 18.07 -13.83 -2.07
CA LEU A 134 19.51 -13.65 -1.89
C LEU A 134 19.96 -12.28 -2.40
N LEU A 135 19.52 -11.87 -3.59
CA LEU A 135 19.82 -10.55 -4.13
C LEU A 135 19.31 -9.43 -3.21
N GLY A 136 18.07 -9.51 -2.75
CA GLY A 136 17.51 -8.54 -1.80
C GLY A 136 18.30 -8.50 -0.48
N THR A 137 18.74 -9.65 0.02
CA THR A 137 19.57 -9.74 1.23
C THR A 137 20.93 -9.07 1.03
N VAL A 138 21.61 -9.35 -0.10
CA VAL A 138 22.92 -8.76 -0.40
C VAL A 138 22.82 -7.24 -0.55
N ILE A 139 21.81 -6.75 -1.25
CA ILE A 139 21.57 -5.31 -1.42
C ILE A 139 21.26 -4.66 -0.07
N GLY A 140 20.39 -5.27 0.74
CA GLY A 140 20.02 -4.75 2.06
C GLY A 140 21.15 -4.79 3.09
N LEU A 141 22.14 -5.66 2.94
CA LEU A 141 23.36 -5.68 3.77
C LEU A 141 24.35 -4.58 3.37
N TRP A 142 24.32 -4.14 2.13
CA TRP A 142 25.24 -3.12 1.60
C TRP A 142 24.72 -1.68 1.74
N LEU A 143 23.40 -1.48 1.67
CA LEU A 143 22.80 -0.15 1.82
C LEU A 143 22.49 0.20 3.28
N PRO A 144 22.83 1.41 3.75
CA PRO A 144 22.30 1.95 5.00
C PRO A 144 20.77 1.94 5.00
N PHE A 145 20.17 1.60 6.14
CA PHE A 145 18.72 1.44 6.25
C PHE A 145 17.96 2.74 5.95
N ASP A 146 18.46 3.87 6.42
CA ASP A 146 17.91 5.20 6.19
C ASP A 146 17.95 5.61 4.71
N GLU A 147 19.08 5.40 4.03
CA GLU A 147 19.18 5.63 2.59
C GLU A 147 18.24 4.70 1.81
N MET A 148 18.20 3.42 2.15
CA MET A 148 17.31 2.45 1.53
C MET A 148 15.85 2.87 1.65
N VAL A 149 15.43 3.25 2.86
CA VAL A 149 14.05 3.68 3.15
C VAL A 149 13.71 4.96 2.41
N ASN A 150 14.61 5.95 2.38
CA ASN A 150 14.41 7.20 1.64
C ASN A 150 14.27 6.94 0.13
N ILE A 151 15.18 6.17 -0.47
CA ILE A 151 15.13 5.81 -1.90
C ILE A 151 13.83 5.09 -2.23
N VAL A 152 13.48 4.07 -1.44
CA VAL A 152 12.26 3.28 -1.64
C VAL A 152 11.02 4.16 -1.52
N TYR A 153 10.90 5.02 -0.51
CA TYR A 153 9.73 5.88 -0.33
C TYR A 153 9.62 6.96 -1.39
N VAL A 154 10.72 7.58 -1.81
CA VAL A 154 10.72 8.61 -2.85
C VAL A 154 10.33 8.00 -4.20
N LEU A 155 10.98 6.91 -4.62
CA LEU A 155 10.66 6.21 -5.87
C LEU A 155 9.21 5.73 -5.88
N ASN A 156 8.76 5.09 -4.80
CA ASN A 156 7.40 4.62 -4.69
C ASN A 156 6.37 5.75 -4.61
N GLY A 157 6.72 6.88 -3.99
CA GLY A 157 5.88 8.07 -3.95
C GLY A 157 5.59 8.60 -5.36
N TYR A 158 6.61 8.68 -6.21
CA TYR A 158 6.44 9.10 -7.61
C TYR A 158 5.59 8.11 -8.41
N VAL A 159 5.90 6.80 -8.32
CA VAL A 159 5.16 5.76 -9.03
C VAL A 159 3.70 5.71 -8.56
N GLY A 160 3.48 5.79 -7.24
CA GLY A 160 2.17 5.84 -6.61
C GLY A 160 1.36 7.06 -7.04
N ALA A 161 1.98 8.24 -7.12
CA ALA A 161 1.32 9.46 -7.57
C ALA A 161 0.87 9.37 -9.04
N VAL A 162 1.73 8.84 -9.92
CA VAL A 162 1.38 8.61 -11.34
C VAL A 162 0.20 7.64 -11.46
N LEU A 163 0.23 6.54 -10.72
CA LEU A 163 -0.82 5.52 -10.78
C LEU A 163 -2.14 6.00 -10.18
N LEU A 164 -2.09 6.82 -9.14
CA LEU A 164 -3.27 7.48 -8.61
C LEU A 164 -3.87 8.45 -9.64
N ALA A 165 -3.04 9.24 -10.31
CA ALA A 165 -3.50 10.12 -11.39
C ALA A 165 -4.21 9.31 -12.49
N ILE A 166 -3.63 8.17 -12.91
CA ILE A 166 -4.27 7.25 -13.87
C ILE A 166 -5.61 6.73 -13.34
N MET A 167 -5.67 6.23 -12.09
CA MET A 167 -6.90 5.69 -11.51
C MET A 167 -8.01 6.75 -11.44
N VAL A 168 -7.69 7.98 -11.03
CA VAL A 168 -8.65 9.09 -10.97
C VAL A 168 -9.15 9.44 -12.36
N VAL A 169 -8.25 9.62 -13.34
CA VAL A 169 -8.61 9.94 -14.73
C VAL A 169 -9.49 8.85 -15.33
N VAL A 170 -9.10 7.57 -15.19
CA VAL A 170 -9.86 6.43 -15.71
C VAL A 170 -11.23 6.34 -15.03
N THR A 171 -11.32 6.60 -13.72
CA THR A 171 -12.60 6.57 -12.98
C THR A 171 -13.53 7.68 -13.46
N ILE A 172 -13.04 8.91 -13.60
CA ILE A 172 -13.82 10.05 -14.09
C ILE A 172 -14.26 9.81 -15.54
N TRP A 173 -13.38 9.27 -16.38
CA TRP A 173 -13.69 8.96 -17.77
C TRP A 173 -14.76 7.88 -17.87
N ARG A 174 -14.63 6.77 -17.12
CA ARG A 174 -15.65 5.70 -17.06
C ARG A 174 -16.98 6.19 -16.51
N ALA A 175 -16.98 7.05 -15.48
CA ALA A 175 -18.19 7.66 -14.95
C ALA A 175 -18.88 8.56 -15.99
N SER A 176 -18.10 9.34 -16.74
CA SER A 176 -18.59 10.21 -17.82
C SER A 176 -19.16 9.41 -18.99
N VAL A 177 -18.52 8.31 -19.38
CA VAL A 177 -19.01 7.40 -20.43
C VAL A 177 -20.30 6.69 -20.00
N LYS A 178 -20.38 6.21 -18.75
CA LYS A 178 -21.59 5.59 -18.20
C LYS A 178 -22.78 6.56 -18.18
N ARG A 179 -22.54 7.85 -17.87
CA ARG A 179 -23.56 8.91 -17.94
C ARG A 179 -24.02 9.20 -19.38
N ARG A 180 -23.11 9.20 -20.36
CA ARG A 180 -23.47 9.36 -21.78
C ARG A 180 -24.34 8.22 -22.30
N ASN A 181 -24.02 6.98 -21.94
CA ASN A 181 -24.81 5.81 -22.38
C ASN A 181 -26.19 5.76 -21.70
N ALA A 182 -26.30 6.17 -20.44
CA ALA A 182 -27.59 6.27 -19.75
C ALA A 182 -28.50 7.37 -20.33
N GLY A 183 -27.92 8.50 -20.76
CA GLY A 183 -28.66 9.57 -21.45
C GLY A 183 -29.17 9.15 -22.84
N SER A 184 -28.38 8.40 -23.59
CA SER A 184 -28.77 7.87 -24.91
C SER A 184 -29.95 6.89 -24.81
N GLN A 185 -29.94 5.97 -23.84
CA GLN A 185 -31.04 5.01 -23.64
C GLN A 185 -32.34 5.69 -23.17
N SER A 186 -32.25 6.75 -22.37
CA SER A 186 -33.43 7.51 -21.95
C SER A 186 -34.05 8.34 -23.08
N ALA A 187 -33.22 8.84 -24.01
CA ALA A 187 -33.68 9.58 -25.19
C ALA A 187 -34.38 8.66 -26.21
N GLU A 188 -33.91 7.43 -26.35
CA GLU A 188 -34.52 6.43 -27.25
C GLU A 188 -35.82 5.84 -26.68
N ALA A 189 -35.94 5.71 -25.36
CA ALA A 189 -37.18 5.28 -24.68
C ALA A 189 -38.29 6.35 -24.63
N THR A 190 -37.96 7.62 -24.88
CA THR A 190 -38.93 8.74 -24.92
C THR A 190 -39.25 9.22 -26.34
N ALA A 191 -38.63 8.62 -27.36
CA ALA A 191 -38.99 8.87 -28.74
C ALA A 191 -40.43 8.38 -28.99
N PRO A 192 -41.36 9.24 -29.42
CA PRO A 192 -42.71 8.81 -29.72
C PRO A 192 -42.68 7.79 -30.86
N SER A 193 -43.34 6.64 -30.66
CA SER A 193 -43.58 5.60 -31.67
C SER A 193 -44.38 6.21 -32.82
N SER A 194 -43.67 6.85 -33.74
CA SER A 194 -44.25 7.40 -34.94
C SER A 194 -44.01 6.40 -36.05
N ILE A 195 -45.13 5.95 -36.61
CA ILE A 195 -45.30 5.16 -37.82
C ILE A 195 -45.25 3.63 -37.62
N GLU A 196 -46.34 3.09 -37.07
CA GLU A 196 -46.87 1.81 -37.57
C GLU A 196 -48.40 1.86 -37.57
N ASN A 197 -48.94 2.40 -38.67
CA ASN A 197 -50.20 2.12 -39.39
C ASN A 197 -50.72 3.36 -40.11
#